data_AF-W2P5K3-F1
#
_entry.id   AF-W2P5K3-F1
#
_cell.length_a   1.000
_cell.length_b   1.000
_cell.length_c   1.000
_cell.angle_alpha   90.00
_cell.angle_beta   90.00
_cell.angle_gamma   90.00
#
_symmetry.space_group_name_H-M   'P 1'
#
loop_
_entity.id
_entity.type
_entity.pdbx_description
1 polymer ?
#
loop_
_entity_poly.entity_id
_entity_poly.type
_entity_poly.pdbx_seq_one_letter_code
_entity_poly.pdbx_strand_id
1 'polypeptide(L)'
;MIAPSSILALASLVASVHAHGYISKPKATYQPNTPYTNYNAITTAGVNKGFAGGKYDGSPSQNTQVFTEHWNATGYKSLRDMTDPIATDYGYSVETATPVDVTGYTEMWWQNDEYKEGFIASHEGPCEAWIGETQVFHYDNCAARFKSYPAKIPVDY
;
A
#
# COMPACT_ATOMS: atom_id res chain seq x y z
N MET A 1 -21.59 42.58 -41.19
CA MET A 1 -22.04 41.69 -40.09
C MET A 1 -20.87 40.81 -39.72
N ILE A 2 -20.36 40.95 -38.49
CA ILE A 2 -19.11 40.33 -38.01
C ILE A 2 -19.47 38.93 -37.50
N ALA A 3 -18.82 37.89 -38.04
CA ALA A 3 -19.00 36.52 -37.58
C ALA A 3 -18.47 36.39 -36.13
N PRO A 4 -19.16 35.68 -35.23
CA PRO A 4 -18.65 35.48 -33.89
C PRO A 4 -17.52 34.44 -33.95
N SER A 5 -16.33 34.82 -33.48
CA SER A 5 -15.25 33.88 -33.20
C SER A 5 -15.65 33.02 -32.00
N SER A 6 -15.98 31.75 -32.25
CA SER A 6 -16.14 30.74 -31.23
C SER A 6 -14.78 30.37 -30.64
N ILE A 7 -14.47 30.89 -29.45
CA ILE A 7 -13.32 30.44 -28.66
C ILE A 7 -13.68 29.09 -28.04
N LEU A 8 -13.14 28.00 -28.57
CA LEU A 8 -13.16 26.70 -27.89
C LEU A 8 -12.18 26.76 -26.70
N ALA A 9 -12.70 26.92 -25.49
CA ALA A 9 -11.95 26.71 -24.28
C ALA A 9 -11.73 25.20 -24.08
N LEU A 10 -10.54 24.70 -24.40
CA LEU A 10 -10.13 23.34 -24.10
C LEU A 10 -9.74 23.28 -22.61
N ALA A 11 -10.67 22.88 -21.75
CA ALA A 11 -10.35 22.57 -20.36
C ALA A 11 -9.52 21.28 -20.35
N SER A 12 -8.20 21.40 -20.17
CA SER A 12 -7.35 20.25 -19.88
C SER A 12 -7.72 19.70 -18.51
N LEU A 13 -8.42 18.56 -18.47
CA LEU A 13 -8.47 17.73 -17.27
C LEU A 13 -7.04 17.28 -16.97
N VAL A 14 -6.36 17.98 -16.07
CA VAL A 14 -5.15 17.46 -15.41
C VAL A 14 -5.60 16.34 -14.48
N ALA A 15 -5.77 15.14 -15.04
CA ALA A 15 -5.91 13.93 -14.25
C ALA A 15 -4.55 13.68 -13.57
N SER A 16 -4.43 14.13 -12.33
CA SER A 16 -3.28 13.83 -11.48
C SER A 16 -3.42 12.38 -11.04
N VAL A 17 -2.82 11.43 -11.77
CA VAL A 17 -2.80 10.02 -11.40
C VAL A 17 -1.36 9.59 -11.29
N HIS A 18 -0.74 9.72 -10.12
CA HIS A 18 0.58 9.12 -9.88
C HIS A 18 0.72 8.71 -8.41
N ALA A 19 -0.01 7.66 -8.02
CA ALA A 19 0.34 6.86 -6.85
C ALA A 19 0.83 5.49 -7.36
N HIS A 20 2.01 5.06 -6.90
CA HIS A 20 2.64 3.80 -7.32
C HIS A 20 1.83 2.55 -6.92
N GLY A 21 0.90 2.73 -6.00
CA GLY A 21 -0.20 1.83 -5.71
C GLY A 21 -1.11 2.53 -4.71
N TYR A 22 -2.41 2.25 -4.77
CA TYR A 22 -3.39 2.86 -3.90
C TYR A 22 -4.58 1.93 -3.65
N ILE A 23 -5.30 2.18 -2.57
CA ILE A 23 -6.55 1.48 -2.25
C ILE A 23 -7.66 2.11 -3.08
N SER A 24 -8.09 1.41 -4.13
CA SER A 24 -9.14 1.88 -5.06
C SER A 24 -10.55 1.50 -4.59
N LYS A 25 -10.66 0.48 -3.73
CA LYS A 25 -11.92 0.01 -3.19
C LYS A 25 -11.74 -0.49 -1.75
N PRO A 26 -12.52 -0.01 -0.77
CA PRO A 26 -13.27 1.25 -0.80
C PRO A 26 -12.33 2.41 -1.12
N LYS A 27 -12.80 3.40 -1.88
CA LYS A 27 -11.91 4.44 -2.43
C LYS A 27 -11.31 5.30 -1.32
N ALA A 28 -10.01 5.15 -1.07
CA ALA A 28 -9.27 5.99 -0.15
C ALA A 28 -8.91 7.35 -0.78
N THR A 29 -8.58 8.33 0.07
CA THR A 29 -8.19 9.68 -0.36
C THR A 29 -6.71 9.93 -0.08
N TYR A 30 -5.98 10.41 -1.07
CA TYR A 30 -4.53 10.63 -1.03
C TYR A 30 -4.17 12.09 -1.31
N GLN A 31 -3.02 12.52 -0.80
CA GLN A 31 -2.44 13.84 -1.05
C GLN A 31 -2.18 14.03 -2.56
N PRO A 32 -2.27 15.26 -3.09
CA PRO A 32 -1.89 15.52 -4.48
C PRO A 32 -0.36 15.48 -4.67
N ASN A 33 0.09 15.23 -5.90
CA ASN A 33 1.52 15.26 -6.29
C ASN A 33 2.43 14.35 -5.46
N THR A 34 1.95 13.17 -5.09
CA THR A 34 2.75 12.17 -4.38
C THR A 34 3.94 11.72 -5.22
N PRO A 35 5.12 11.50 -4.60
CA PRO A 35 6.28 11.01 -5.33
C PRO A 35 5.98 9.67 -5.97
N TYR A 36 6.61 9.47 -7.13
CA TYR A 36 6.36 8.33 -8.00
C TYR A 36 6.70 6.98 -7.36
N THR A 37 7.83 6.90 -6.65
CA THR A 37 8.30 5.73 -5.89
C THR A 37 9.00 6.20 -4.63
N ASN A 38 8.60 5.67 -3.48
CA ASN A 38 9.35 5.85 -2.24
C ASN A 38 9.03 4.73 -1.25
N TYR A 39 9.93 4.49 -0.30
CA TYR A 39 9.65 3.67 0.88
C TYR A 39 9.15 4.58 2.00
N ASN A 40 8.14 4.13 2.76
CA ASN A 40 7.69 4.87 3.95
C ASN A 40 8.72 4.79 5.08
N ALA A 41 9.40 3.65 5.21
CA ALA A 41 10.43 3.43 6.23
C ALA A 41 11.40 2.31 5.83
N ILE A 42 12.56 2.28 6.49
CA ILE A 42 13.53 1.18 6.40
C ILE A 42 13.68 0.56 7.78
N THR A 43 13.53 -0.76 7.88
CA THR A 43 13.81 -1.53 9.09
C THR A 43 15.07 -2.36 8.94
N THR A 44 15.81 -2.54 10.04
CA THR A 44 17.07 -3.32 10.06
C THR A 44 17.27 -3.95 11.44
N ALA A 45 18.34 -4.74 11.59
CA ALA A 45 18.83 -5.22 12.89
C ALA A 45 19.26 -4.10 13.87
N GLY A 46 19.36 -2.84 13.40
CA GLY A 46 19.52 -1.65 14.24
C GLY A 46 18.22 -1.22 14.92
N VAL A 47 17.07 -1.49 14.29
CA VAL A 47 15.73 -1.20 14.82
C VAL A 47 15.28 -2.31 15.76
N ASN A 48 15.39 -3.57 15.34
CA ASN A 48 15.07 -4.72 16.16
C ASN A 48 16.10 -5.83 15.96
N LYS A 49 16.73 -6.29 17.06
CA LYS A 49 17.78 -7.31 17.02
C LYS A 49 17.30 -8.68 16.53
N GLY A 50 16.01 -8.95 16.52
CA GLY A 50 15.43 -10.17 15.93
C GLY A 50 15.79 -10.35 14.45
N PHE A 51 16.02 -9.26 13.72
CA PHE A 51 16.46 -9.31 12.31
C PHE A 51 17.97 -9.56 12.13
N ALA A 52 18.76 -9.58 13.22
CA ALA A 52 20.21 -9.77 13.12
C ALA A 52 20.55 -11.16 12.57
N GLY A 53 21.60 -11.23 11.74
CA GLY A 53 22.06 -12.49 11.12
C GLY A 53 21.29 -12.90 9.86
N GLY A 54 20.13 -12.28 9.58
CA GLY A 54 19.39 -12.50 8.34
C GLY A 54 20.08 -11.84 7.14
N LYS A 55 20.01 -12.50 5.97
CA LYS A 55 20.53 -12.00 4.69
C LYS A 55 19.35 -11.57 3.80
N TYR A 56 19.16 -10.26 3.65
CA TYR A 56 18.01 -9.65 2.96
C TYR A 56 18.38 -9.01 1.60
N ASP A 57 19.31 -9.63 0.87
CA ASP A 57 19.81 -9.17 -0.43
C ASP A 57 19.56 -10.18 -1.57
N GLY A 58 18.69 -11.17 -1.32
CA GLY A 58 18.29 -12.20 -2.27
C GLY A 58 17.13 -11.78 -3.16
N SER A 59 16.49 -12.77 -3.80
CA SER A 59 15.22 -12.54 -4.50
C SER A 59 14.12 -12.09 -3.55
N PRO A 60 13.03 -11.45 -4.03
CA PRO A 60 11.91 -11.05 -3.19
C PRO A 60 11.34 -12.20 -2.33
N SER A 61 11.20 -13.41 -2.91
CA SER A 61 10.72 -14.56 -2.16
C SER A 61 11.73 -15.06 -1.11
N GLN A 62 13.03 -15.01 -1.41
CA GLN A 62 14.09 -15.35 -0.45
C GLN A 62 14.11 -14.37 0.72
N ASN A 63 14.00 -13.07 0.43
CA ASN A 63 13.95 -12.05 1.47
C ASN A 63 12.70 -12.18 2.34
N THR A 64 11.55 -12.53 1.74
CA THR A 64 10.31 -12.82 2.46
C THR A 64 10.49 -14.03 3.37
N GLN A 65 11.10 -15.10 2.87
CA GLN A 65 11.39 -16.29 3.69
C GLN A 65 12.28 -15.95 4.89
N VAL A 66 13.38 -15.21 4.68
CA VAL A 66 14.27 -14.79 5.77
C VAL A 66 13.52 -13.90 6.77
N PHE A 67 12.67 -12.99 6.31
CA PHE A 67 11.81 -12.19 7.20
C PHE A 67 10.91 -13.08 8.06
N THR A 68 10.21 -14.05 7.46
CA THR A 68 9.33 -14.98 8.16
C THR A 68 10.08 -15.82 9.18
N GLU A 69 11.27 -16.33 8.83
CA GLU A 69 12.11 -17.14 9.74
C GLU A 69 12.58 -16.34 10.96
N HIS A 70 12.86 -15.04 10.77
CA HIS A 70 13.29 -14.15 11.84
C HIS A 70 12.14 -13.51 12.63
N TRP A 71 10.89 -13.57 12.14
CA TRP A 71 9.74 -12.86 12.72
C TRP A 71 9.56 -13.12 14.21
N ASN A 72 9.58 -14.39 14.63
CA ASN A 72 9.39 -14.76 16.03
C ASN A 72 10.46 -14.18 16.96
N ALA A 73 11.69 -13.99 16.46
CA ALA A 73 12.79 -13.42 17.24
C ALA A 73 12.64 -11.91 17.47
N THR A 74 11.78 -11.23 16.70
CA THR A 74 11.52 -9.79 16.86
C THR A 74 10.68 -9.48 18.09
N GLY A 75 9.83 -10.42 18.51
CA GLY A 75 8.85 -10.23 19.58
C GLY A 75 7.65 -9.33 19.21
N TYR A 76 7.58 -8.84 17.98
CA TYR A 76 6.42 -8.06 17.52
C TYR A 76 5.17 -8.94 17.45
N LYS A 77 4.02 -8.33 17.77
CA LYS A 77 2.73 -9.03 17.71
C LYS A 77 2.03 -8.91 16.36
N SER A 78 2.41 -7.93 15.56
CA SER A 78 1.84 -7.65 14.24
C SER A 78 2.77 -6.79 13.40
N LEU A 79 2.53 -6.71 12.10
CA LEU A 79 3.24 -5.76 11.23
C LEU A 79 2.96 -4.32 11.66
N ARG A 80 1.73 -3.99 12.08
CA ARG A 80 1.41 -2.66 12.63
C ARG A 80 2.32 -2.30 13.81
N ASP A 81 2.48 -3.21 14.77
CA ASP A 81 3.39 -3.05 15.92
C ASP A 81 4.87 -2.84 15.49
N MET A 82 5.28 -3.48 14.40
CA MET A 82 6.59 -3.26 13.79
C MET A 82 6.71 -1.90 13.08
N THR A 83 5.67 -1.47 12.35
CA THR A 83 5.73 -0.32 11.43
C THR A 83 5.39 1.01 12.08
N ASP A 84 4.43 1.07 13.00
CA ASP A 84 3.96 2.32 13.62
C ASP A 84 5.11 3.15 14.23
N PRO A 85 6.17 2.56 14.85
CA PRO A 85 7.28 3.33 15.40
C PRO A 85 8.23 3.94 14.35
N ILE A 86 8.22 3.46 13.10
CA ILE A 86 9.20 3.84 12.07
C ILE A 86 8.59 4.46 10.80
N ALA A 87 7.31 4.19 10.54
CA ALA A 87 6.54 4.70 9.42
C ALA A 87 5.41 5.60 9.96
N THR A 88 5.79 6.72 10.56
CA THR A 88 4.86 7.60 11.31
C THR A 88 3.96 8.45 10.43
N ASP A 89 4.09 8.37 9.10
CA ASP A 89 3.21 9.06 8.16
C ASP A 89 2.07 8.13 7.68
N TYR A 90 1.02 8.74 7.11
CA TYR A 90 -0.14 7.99 6.61
C TYR A 90 0.04 7.46 5.18
N GLY A 91 1.29 7.26 4.72
CA GLY A 91 1.58 6.76 3.37
C GLY A 91 0.93 7.62 2.28
N TYR A 92 1.00 8.94 2.44
CA TYR A 92 0.32 9.94 1.61
C TYR A 92 -1.22 9.91 1.61
N SER A 93 -1.86 9.17 2.51
CA SER A 93 -3.31 9.32 2.73
C SER A 93 -3.62 10.71 3.32
N VAL A 94 -4.82 11.23 3.06
CA VAL A 94 -5.28 12.48 3.68
C VAL A 94 -5.81 12.16 5.08
N GLU A 95 -5.12 12.62 6.13
CA GLU A 95 -5.47 12.37 7.53
C GLU A 95 -6.87 12.88 7.91
N THR A 96 -7.30 13.98 7.30
CA THR A 96 -8.61 14.62 7.56
C THR A 96 -9.69 14.18 6.57
N ALA A 97 -9.46 13.11 5.80
CA ALA A 97 -10.46 12.58 4.88
C ALA A 97 -11.71 12.12 5.64
N THR A 98 -12.88 12.34 5.04
CA THR A 98 -14.12 11.77 5.55
C THR A 98 -13.99 10.24 5.57
N PRO A 99 -14.29 9.56 6.70
CA PRO A 99 -14.32 8.11 6.76
C PRO A 99 -15.22 7.52 5.67
N VAL A 100 -14.77 6.45 5.04
CA VAL A 100 -15.54 5.76 3.99
C VAL A 100 -16.45 4.74 4.66
N ASP A 101 -17.74 4.73 4.28
CA ASP A 101 -18.65 3.66 4.68
C ASP A 101 -18.27 2.37 3.96
N VAL A 102 -17.87 1.38 4.74
CA VAL A 102 -17.43 0.06 4.29
C VAL A 102 -18.51 -1.01 4.45
N THR A 103 -19.73 -0.63 4.85
CA THR A 103 -20.85 -1.55 4.98
C THR A 103 -21.10 -2.29 3.66
N GLY A 104 -21.10 -3.62 3.71
CA GLY A 104 -21.32 -4.48 2.55
C GLY A 104 -20.11 -4.70 1.65
N TYR A 105 -18.94 -4.16 1.99
CA TYR A 105 -17.69 -4.56 1.36
C TYR A 105 -17.18 -5.86 1.98
N THR A 106 -16.54 -6.70 1.17
CA THR A 106 -15.88 -7.95 1.60
C THR A 106 -14.45 -8.03 1.08
N GLU A 107 -14.02 -7.02 0.31
CA GLU A 107 -12.72 -6.96 -0.33
C GLU A 107 -12.18 -5.52 -0.33
N MET A 108 -10.88 -5.42 -0.09
CA MET A 108 -10.07 -4.24 -0.38
C MET A 108 -9.33 -4.45 -1.71
N TRP A 109 -9.30 -3.42 -2.56
CA TRP A 109 -8.60 -3.46 -3.84
C TRP A 109 -7.40 -2.54 -3.82
N TRP A 110 -6.22 -3.10 -4.09
CA TRP A 110 -4.98 -2.35 -4.28
C TRP A 110 -4.59 -2.35 -5.75
N GLN A 111 -4.24 -1.19 -6.31
CA GLN A 111 -3.87 -1.10 -7.72
C GLN A 111 -2.95 0.07 -8.06
N ASN A 112 -2.24 -0.07 -9.17
CA ASN A 112 -1.54 0.97 -9.90
C ASN A 112 -2.16 1.09 -11.31
N ASP A 113 -2.70 2.26 -11.64
CA ASP A 113 -3.41 2.46 -12.92
C ASP A 113 -2.51 2.73 -14.12
N GLU A 114 -1.29 3.22 -13.87
CA GLU A 114 -0.31 3.55 -14.90
C GLU A 114 0.22 2.27 -15.55
N TYR A 115 0.59 1.28 -14.73
CA TYR A 115 1.12 0.00 -15.19
C TYR A 115 0.08 -1.12 -15.29
N LYS A 116 -1.14 -0.88 -14.80
CA LYS A 116 -2.20 -1.91 -14.72
C LYS A 116 -1.77 -3.09 -13.86
N GLU A 117 -1.22 -2.79 -12.68
CA GLU A 117 -0.65 -3.76 -11.75
C GLU A 117 -1.34 -3.75 -10.39
N GLY A 118 -1.50 -4.93 -9.80
CA GLY A 118 -1.83 -5.09 -8.38
C GLY A 118 -0.55 -5.07 -7.54
N PHE A 119 -0.41 -6.02 -6.61
CA PHE A 119 0.91 -6.30 -6.04
C PHE A 119 1.83 -6.91 -7.11
N ILE A 120 3.11 -6.54 -7.08
CA ILE A 120 4.11 -6.98 -8.05
C ILE A 120 5.11 -7.94 -7.41
N ALA A 121 5.64 -8.90 -8.21
CA ALA A 121 6.63 -9.88 -7.76
C ALA A 121 7.92 -9.25 -7.22
N SER A 122 8.17 -7.99 -7.60
CA SER A 122 8.98 -6.98 -6.92
C SER A 122 9.09 -7.05 -5.40
N HIS A 123 7.90 -7.11 -4.80
CA HIS A 123 7.60 -6.65 -3.45
C HIS A 123 6.86 -7.75 -2.70
N GLU A 124 7.42 -8.95 -2.73
CA GLU A 124 6.96 -10.03 -1.87
C GLU A 124 7.22 -9.71 -0.40
N GLY A 125 6.28 -10.10 0.45
CA GLY A 125 6.29 -9.79 1.86
C GLY A 125 4.91 -9.86 2.50
N PRO A 126 4.85 -9.88 3.82
CA PRO A 126 3.61 -9.98 4.56
C PRO A 126 2.84 -8.66 4.47
N CYS A 127 1.51 -8.74 4.60
CA CYS A 127 0.68 -7.55 4.72
C CYS A 127 -0.47 -7.76 5.70
N GLU A 128 -0.95 -6.64 6.24
CA GLU A 128 -2.07 -6.59 7.17
C GLU A 128 -3.02 -5.46 6.76
N ALA A 129 -4.30 -5.60 7.13
CA ALA A 129 -5.24 -4.49 7.12
C ALA A 129 -5.88 -4.35 8.50
N TRP A 130 -6.14 -3.09 8.89
CA TRP A 130 -6.62 -2.73 10.21
C TRP A 130 -7.75 -1.72 10.11
N ILE A 131 -8.75 -1.86 10.98
CA ILE A 131 -9.82 -0.87 11.19
C ILE A 131 -9.81 -0.52 12.67
N GLY A 132 -9.37 0.71 12.98
CA GLY A 132 -9.10 1.10 14.36
C GLY A 132 -8.09 0.14 15.00
N GLU A 133 -8.46 -0.50 16.10
CA GLU A 133 -7.61 -1.46 16.83
C GLU A 133 -7.83 -2.92 16.41
N THR A 134 -8.68 -3.17 15.41
CA THR A 134 -9.00 -4.53 14.96
C THR A 134 -8.21 -4.88 13.72
N GLN A 135 -7.43 -5.96 13.76
CA GLN A 135 -6.83 -6.55 12.57
C GLN A 135 -7.92 -7.29 11.79
N VAL A 136 -8.19 -6.85 10.58
CA VAL A 136 -9.27 -7.36 9.71
C VAL A 136 -8.75 -8.23 8.57
N PHE A 137 -7.42 -8.26 8.39
CA PHE A 137 -6.75 -9.11 7.43
C PHE A 137 -5.28 -9.29 7.80
N HIS A 138 -4.74 -10.48 7.52
CA HIS A 138 -3.31 -10.78 7.59
C HIS A 138 -2.96 -11.89 6.60
N TYR A 139 -1.80 -11.77 5.94
CA TYR A 139 -1.21 -12.85 5.13
C TYR A 139 0.30 -12.71 5.03
N ASP A 140 1.02 -13.83 5.05
CA ASP A 140 2.49 -13.86 5.13
C ASP A 140 3.21 -13.43 3.83
N ASN A 141 2.55 -13.54 2.68
CA ASN A 141 3.09 -13.07 1.40
C ASN A 141 1.98 -12.63 0.43
N CYS A 142 1.62 -11.35 0.48
CA CYS A 142 0.48 -10.83 -0.26
C CYS A 142 0.72 -10.75 -1.77
N ALA A 143 1.93 -10.35 -2.21
CA ALA A 143 2.26 -10.29 -3.62
C ALA A 143 2.30 -11.68 -4.28
N ALA A 144 2.75 -12.71 -3.56
CA ALA A 144 2.69 -14.08 -4.05
C ALA A 144 1.25 -14.63 -4.11
N ARG A 145 0.32 -14.09 -3.31
CA ARG A 145 -1.06 -14.59 -3.19
C ARG A 145 -2.07 -13.89 -4.11
N PHE A 146 -2.04 -12.56 -4.16
CA PHE A 146 -3.05 -11.72 -4.84
C PHE A 146 -2.46 -11.09 -6.11
N LYS A 147 -2.38 -11.88 -7.17
CA LYS A 147 -1.69 -11.52 -8.42
C LYS A 147 -2.55 -10.79 -9.46
N SER A 148 -3.80 -10.48 -9.13
CA SER A 148 -4.72 -9.81 -10.07
C SER A 148 -4.45 -8.30 -10.15
N TYR A 149 -4.95 -7.66 -11.21
CA TYR A 149 -5.15 -6.21 -11.26
C TYR A 149 -6.65 -5.90 -11.35
N PRO A 150 -7.22 -5.15 -10.39
CA PRO A 150 -6.62 -4.81 -9.09
C PRO A 150 -6.29 -6.06 -8.27
N ALA A 151 -5.36 -5.96 -7.32
CA ALA A 151 -5.16 -7.01 -6.32
C ALA A 151 -6.38 -6.99 -5.38
N LYS A 152 -7.14 -8.08 -5.38
CA LYS A 152 -8.36 -8.22 -4.56
C LYS A 152 -8.05 -8.97 -3.29
N ILE A 153 -8.10 -8.27 -2.17
CA ILE A 153 -7.71 -8.76 -0.86
C ILE A 153 -9.01 -8.96 -0.07
N PRO A 154 -9.31 -10.17 0.43
CA PRO A 154 -10.48 -10.36 1.28
C PRO A 154 -10.27 -9.59 2.58
N VAL A 155 -11.28 -8.87 3.04
CA VAL A 155 -11.21 -8.09 4.28
C VAL A 155 -12.50 -8.28 5.07
N ASP A 156 -12.37 -8.51 6.37
CA ASP A 156 -13.48 -8.58 7.32
C ASP A 156 -13.76 -7.20 7.91
N TYR A 157 -14.54 -6.38 7.19
CA TYR A 157 -14.80 -4.98 7.53
C TYR A 157 -15.60 -4.77 8.83
#